data_AF-A0A7K4BFV7-F1
#
_entry.id   AF-A0A7K4BFV7-F1
#
_cell.length_a   1.000
_cell.length_b   1.000
_cell.length_c   1.000
_cell.angle_alpha   90.00
_cell.angle_beta   90.00
_cell.angle_gamma   90.00
#
_symmetry.space_group_name_H-M   'P 1'
#
loop_
_entity.id
_entity.type
_entity.pdbx_description
1 polymer ?
#
loop_
_entity_poly.entity_id
_entity_poly.type
_entity_poly.pdbx_seq_one_letter_code
_entity_poly.pdbx_strand_id
1 'polypeptide(L)'
;MSAPRDQHFLIDQRAVEKIAGFVDVSGRRVLEIGPGEGVLTRALLDRGARVVAVEIDLALVDELEFLFADEIAEGRLEIIPGDAAKVDFPPFDIVVANLPYSASSAITFRLLESGFEVAVLMYQKEFA
;
A
#
# COMPACT_ATOMS: atom_id res chain seq x y z
N MET A 1 -7.67 6.60 -18.56
CA MET A 1 -6.38 6.10 -19.07
C MET A 1 -5.30 7.02 -18.52
N SER A 2 -4.76 6.69 -17.35
CA SER A 2 -3.64 7.44 -16.75
C SER A 2 -2.32 6.76 -17.11
N ALA A 3 -1.27 7.56 -17.21
CA ALA A 3 -0.09 7.30 -18.03
C ALA A 3 0.85 6.20 -17.46
N PRO A 4 1.49 5.38 -18.32
CA PRO A 4 2.53 4.40 -17.95
C PRO A 4 3.86 5.00 -17.41
N ARG A 5 3.87 6.25 -16.93
CA ARG A 5 5.10 7.05 -16.73
C ARG A 5 5.31 7.61 -15.32
N ASP A 6 4.45 7.29 -14.36
CA ASP A 6 4.53 7.80 -12.99
C ASP A 6 4.69 6.70 -11.92
N GLN A 7 5.06 5.48 -12.34
CA GLN A 7 5.36 4.39 -11.43
C GLN A 7 6.83 4.45 -11.00
N HIS A 8 7.03 4.72 -9.72
CA HIS A 8 8.34 4.69 -9.08
C HIS A 8 8.39 3.53 -8.08
N PHE A 9 9.00 2.43 -8.52
CA PHE A 9 9.12 1.23 -7.69
C PHE A 9 10.16 1.43 -6.57
N LEU A 10 9.78 1.01 -5.37
CA LEU A 10 10.65 1.05 -4.20
C LEU A 10 11.62 -0.14 -4.23
N ILE A 11 12.81 0.09 -4.78
CA ILE A 11 13.85 -0.96 -4.94
C ILE A 11 14.91 -0.95 -3.83
N ASP A 12 15.04 0.13 -3.06
CA ASP A 12 16.01 0.21 -1.96
C ASP A 12 15.47 -0.54 -0.74
N GLN A 13 16.00 -1.74 -0.51
CA GLN A 13 15.59 -2.60 0.60
C GLN A 13 15.78 -1.93 1.97
N ARG A 14 16.77 -1.05 2.16
CA ARG A 14 16.92 -0.34 3.43
C ARG A 14 15.79 0.66 3.66
N ALA A 15 15.32 1.30 2.59
CA ALA A 15 14.17 2.20 2.67
C ALA A 15 12.89 1.40 2.99
N VAL A 16 12.68 0.25 2.34
CA VAL A 16 11.55 -0.67 2.62
C VAL A 16 11.53 -1.07 4.09
N GLU A 17 12.64 -1.61 4.59
CA GLU A 17 12.74 -2.09 5.97
C GLU A 17 12.48 -0.95 6.97
N LYS A 18 12.96 0.26 6.67
CA LYS A 18 12.72 1.44 7.49
C LYS A 18 11.25 1.86 7.45
N ILE A 19 10.63 1.94 6.27
CA ILE A 19 9.24 2.34 6.07
C ILE A 19 8.29 1.42 6.85
N ALA A 20 8.40 0.11 6.61
CA ALA A 20 7.57 -0.88 7.29
C ALA A 20 7.82 -0.93 8.82
N GLY A 21 8.86 -0.25 9.31
CA GLY A 21 9.40 -0.41 10.67
C GLY A 21 9.29 0.86 11.52
N PHE A 22 8.77 1.94 10.94
CA PHE A 22 8.49 3.17 11.68
C PHE A 22 7.42 2.98 12.75
N VAL A 23 6.56 1.97 12.59
CA VAL A 23 5.48 1.62 13.50
C VAL A 23 5.42 0.11 13.67
N ASP A 24 4.97 -0.36 14.83
CA ASP A 24 4.68 -1.78 15.02
C ASP A 24 3.41 -2.15 14.24
N VAL A 25 3.57 -3.04 13.27
CA VAL A 25 2.49 -3.49 12.38
C VAL A 25 1.94 -4.87 12.78
N SER A 26 2.57 -5.54 13.75
CA SER A 26 2.23 -6.92 14.10
C SER A 26 0.81 -7.04 14.62
N GLY A 27 0.02 -7.93 14.02
CA GLY A 27 -1.38 -8.16 14.36
C GLY A 27 -2.35 -7.06 13.93
N ARG A 28 -1.87 -6.01 13.24
CA ARG A 28 -2.69 -4.90 12.75
C ARG A 28 -3.11 -5.10 11.30
N ARG A 29 -4.23 -4.49 10.93
CA ARG A 29 -4.71 -4.35 9.55
C ARG A 29 -4.11 -3.09 8.94
N VAL A 30 -3.18 -3.28 8.01
CA VAL A 30 -2.46 -2.22 7.31
C VAL A 30 -3.09 -1.98 5.95
N LEU A 31 -3.50 -0.74 5.69
CA LEU A 31 -3.84 -0.30 4.34
C LEU A 31 -2.56 0.11 3.61
N GLU A 32 -2.28 -0.54 2.48
CA GLU A 32 -1.22 -0.20 1.55
C GLU A 32 -1.82 0.32 0.24
N ILE A 33 -1.43 1.53 -0.17
CA ILE A 33 -1.89 2.13 -1.43
C ILE A 33 -0.75 2.10 -2.44
N GLY A 34 -1.00 1.53 -3.61
CA GLY A 34 0.00 1.37 -4.67
C GLY A 34 1.12 0.39 -4.28
N PRO A 35 0.80 -0.89 -4.01
CA PRO A 35 1.79 -1.91 -3.66
C PRO A 35 2.86 -2.12 -4.76
N GLY A 36 2.58 -1.78 -6.02
CA GLY A 36 3.50 -1.99 -7.12
C GLY A 36 3.84 -3.49 -7.29
N GLU A 37 5.13 -3.81 -7.35
CA GLU A 37 5.63 -5.21 -7.39
C GLU A 37 5.55 -5.94 -6.03
N GLY A 38 4.98 -5.32 -4.99
CA GLY A 38 4.72 -5.96 -3.70
C GLY A 38 5.91 -6.02 -2.74
N VAL A 39 6.98 -5.27 -2.98
CA VAL A 39 8.18 -5.27 -2.13
C VAL A 39 7.85 -4.81 -0.70
N LEU A 40 7.05 -3.74 -0.56
CA LEU A 40 6.60 -3.26 0.74
C LEU A 40 5.54 -4.18 1.35
N THR A 41 4.61 -4.70 0.53
CA THR A 41 3.63 -5.73 0.93
C THR A 41 4.30 -6.92 1.62
N ARG A 42 5.36 -7.49 1.02
CA ARG A 42 6.14 -8.59 1.60
C ARG A 42 6.73 -8.21 2.95
N ALA A 43 7.38 -7.05 3.04
CA ALA A 43 8.00 -6.60 4.28
C ALA A 43 6.99 -6.38 5.42
N LEU A 44 5.77 -5.92 5.10
CA LEU A 44 4.67 -5.78 6.06
C LEU A 44 4.15 -7.15 6.53
N LEU A 45 3.91 -8.07 5.59
CA LEU A 45 3.44 -9.44 5.88
C LEU A 45 4.44 -10.23 6.73
N ASP A 46 5.74 -10.12 6.44
CA ASP A 46 6.81 -10.78 7.19
C ASP A 46 6.91 -10.27 8.64
N ARG A 47 6.38 -9.08 8.91
CA ARG A 47 6.29 -8.47 10.25
C ARG A 47 4.98 -8.78 10.97
N GLY A 48 4.15 -9.65 10.41
CA GLY A 48 2.92 -10.12 11.02
C GLY A 48 1.73 -9.17 10.81
N ALA A 49 1.82 -8.23 9.88
CA ALA A 49 0.67 -7.45 9.47
C ALA A 49 -0.36 -8.31 8.72
N ARG A 50 -1.62 -7.89 8.76
CA ARG A 50 -2.61 -8.23 7.74
C ARG A 50 -2.71 -7.05 6.79
N VAL A 51 -2.56 -7.25 5.50
CA VAL A 51 -2.48 -6.16 4.52
C VAL A 51 -3.75 -6.12 3.68
N VAL A 52 -4.27 -4.92 3.48
CA VAL A 52 -5.24 -4.59 2.43
C VAL A 52 -4.51 -3.70 1.45
N ALA A 53 -4.29 -4.18 0.24
CA ALA A 53 -3.58 -3.46 -0.81
C ALA A 53 -4.56 -2.92 -1.86
N VAL A 54 -4.44 -1.64 -2.23
CA VAL A 54 -5.23 -1.04 -3.32
C VAL A 54 -4.30 -0.72 -4.48
N GLU A 55 -4.55 -1.35 -5.64
CA GLU A 55 -3.76 -1.17 -6.86
C GLU A 55 -4.65 -0.86 -8.05
N ILE A 56 -4.28 0.15 -8.83
CA ILE A 56 -5.05 0.62 -9.99
C ILE A 56 -4.66 -0.14 -11.27
N ASP A 57 -3.42 -0.63 -11.35
CA ASP A 57 -2.90 -1.38 -12.49
C ASP A 57 -3.28 -2.86 -12.39
N LEU A 58 -4.20 -3.30 -13.25
CA LEU A 58 -4.70 -4.68 -13.25
C LEU A 58 -3.60 -5.72 -13.57
N ALA A 59 -2.56 -5.34 -14.32
CA ALA A 59 -1.46 -6.28 -14.57
C ALA A 59 -0.65 -6.54 -13.28
N LEU A 60 -0.42 -5.49 -12.47
CA LEU A 60 0.24 -5.64 -11.17
C LEU A 60 -0.66 -6.37 -10.17
N VAL A 61 -1.98 -6.16 -10.22
CA VAL A 61 -2.93 -6.97 -9.44
C VAL A 61 -2.76 -8.46 -9.73
N ASP A 62 -2.79 -8.85 -11.01
CA ASP A 62 -2.64 -10.26 -11.40
C ASP A 62 -1.29 -10.84 -10.93
N GLU A 63 -0.20 -10.05 -11.02
CA GLU A 63 1.12 -10.44 -10.53
C GLU A 63 1.14 -10.60 -9.00
N LEU A 64 0.56 -9.66 -8.25
CA LEU A 64 0.47 -9.73 -6.78
C LEU A 64 -0.38 -10.92 -6.33
N GLU A 65 -1.51 -11.18 -6.98
CA GLU A 65 -2.35 -12.35 -6.68
C GLU A 65 -1.59 -13.66 -6.87
N PHE A 66 -0.76 -13.75 -7.92
CA PHE A 66 0.11 -14.90 -8.14
C PHE A 66 1.23 -14.99 -7.09
N LEU A 67 1.93 -13.89 -6.80
CA LEU A 67 3.08 -13.84 -5.91
C LEU A 67 2.72 -14.09 -4.43
N PHE A 68 1.50 -13.73 -4.02
CA PHE A 68 1.04 -13.81 -2.64
C PHE A 68 -0.15 -14.76 -2.46
N ALA A 69 -0.28 -15.76 -3.33
CA ALA A 69 -1.41 -16.69 -3.32
C ALA A 69 -1.61 -17.37 -1.95
N ASP A 70 -0.53 -17.74 -1.27
CA ASP A 70 -0.58 -18.35 0.06
C ASP A 70 -1.08 -17.37 1.12
N GLU A 71 -0.55 -16.14 1.16
CA GLU A 71 -1.00 -15.12 2.11
C GLU A 71 -2.45 -14.68 1.89
N ILE A 72 -2.90 -14.67 0.64
CA ILE A 72 -4.32 -14.43 0.29
C ILE A 72 -5.18 -15.58 0.79
N ALA A 73 -4.79 -16.83 0.55
CA ALA A 73 -5.51 -18.01 1.03
C ALA A 73 -5.60 -18.08 2.57
N GLU A 74 -4.56 -17.60 3.26
CA GLU A 74 -4.51 -17.47 4.72
C GLU A 74 -5.31 -16.26 5.26
N GLY A 75 -5.81 -15.39 4.39
CA GLY A 75 -6.51 -14.15 4.77
C GLY A 75 -5.59 -13.11 5.41
N ARG A 76 -4.28 -13.18 5.13
CA ARG A 76 -3.28 -12.18 5.54
C ARG A 76 -3.12 -11.05 4.53
N LEU A 77 -3.49 -11.27 3.27
CA LEU A 77 -3.51 -10.25 2.23
C LEU A 77 -4.88 -10.20 1.53
N GLU A 78 -5.42 -9.00 1.37
CA GLU A 78 -6.56 -8.68 0.51
C GLU A 78 -6.10 -7.68 -0.56
N ILE A 79 -6.36 -7.93 -1.84
CA ILE A 79 -6.03 -7.02 -2.93
C ILE A 79 -7.33 -6.46 -3.50
N ILE A 80 -7.41 -5.14 -3.58
CA ILE A 80 -8.56 -4.40 -4.09
C ILE A 80 -8.13 -3.69 -5.39
N PRO A 81 -8.59 -4.17 -6.55
CA PRO A 81 -8.33 -3.50 -7.82
C PRO A 81 -9.12 -2.18 -7.88
N GLY A 82 -8.45 -1.04 -8.02
CA GLY A 82 -9.12 0.24 -8.20
C GLY A 82 -8.31 1.48 -7.88
N ASP A 83 -8.96 2.62 -8.11
CA ASP A 83 -8.43 3.95 -7.80
C ASP A 83 -8.63 4.25 -6.31
N ALA A 84 -7.52 4.35 -5.57
CA ALA A 84 -7.51 4.64 -4.13
C ALA A 84 -8.25 5.95 -3.75
N ALA A 85 -8.40 6.90 -4.67
CA ALA A 85 -9.18 8.12 -4.41
C ALA A 85 -10.71 7.88 -4.50
N LYS A 86 -11.16 6.69 -4.92
CA LYS A 86 -12.57 6.39 -5.21
C LYS A 86 -13.11 5.11 -4.58
N VAL A 87 -12.27 4.13 -4.32
CA VAL A 87 -12.71 2.86 -3.71
C VAL A 87 -13.09 3.06 -2.25
N ASP A 88 -14.06 2.28 -1.80
CA ASP A 88 -14.38 2.17 -0.38
C ASP A 88 -13.35 1.25 0.28
N PHE A 89 -12.62 1.79 1.27
CA PHE A 89 -11.66 1.00 2.02
C PHE A 89 -12.41 0.09 3.02
N PRO A 90 -12.08 -1.20 3.11
CA PRO A 90 -12.52 -2.02 4.24
C PRO A 90 -11.88 -1.51 5.53
N PRO A 91 -12.33 -1.94 6.73
CA PRO A 91 -11.72 -1.50 7.98
C PRO A 91 -10.19 -1.76 8.02
N PHE A 92 -9.44 -0.76 8.46
CA PHE A 92 -8.00 -0.80 8.67
C PHE A 92 -7.63 0.01 9.92
N ASP A 93 -6.48 -0.32 10.52
CA ASP A 93 -6.01 0.34 11.74
C ASP A 93 -5.01 1.46 11.41
N ILE A 94 -4.09 1.16 10.49
CA ILE A 94 -2.98 2.04 10.11
C ILE A 94 -2.76 2.04 8.59
N VAL A 95 -2.05 3.06 8.10
CA VAL A 95 -1.68 3.17 6.69
C VAL A 95 -0.16 3.13 6.55
N VAL A 96 0.36 2.31 5.65
CA VAL A 96 1.77 2.33 5.27
C VAL A 96 1.85 2.26 3.75
N ALA A 97 2.31 3.34 3.10
CA ALA A 97 2.26 3.42 1.65
C ALA A 97 3.41 4.26 1.05
N ASN A 98 3.92 3.79 -0.09
CA ASN A 98 4.69 4.60 -1.03
C ASN A 98 3.71 5.19 -2.06
N LEU A 99 3.21 6.40 -1.81
CA LEU A 99 2.09 6.91 -2.59
C LEU A 99 2.48 7.23 -4.05
N PRO A 100 1.60 6.96 -5.02
CA PRO A 100 1.79 7.39 -6.40
C PRO A 100 1.78 8.92 -6.47
N TYR A 101 2.78 9.51 -7.12
CA TYR A 101 3.06 10.95 -7.01
C TYR A 101 1.96 11.82 -7.64
N SER A 102 1.44 11.44 -8.79
CA SER A 102 0.36 12.17 -9.47
C SER A 102 -0.98 12.20 -8.72
N ALA A 103 -1.19 11.27 -7.77
CA ALA A 103 -2.45 11.14 -7.03
C ALA A 103 -2.29 11.33 -5.51
N SER A 104 -1.09 11.62 -5.02
CA SER A 104 -0.77 11.66 -3.60
C SER A 104 -1.73 12.56 -2.81
N SER A 105 -1.96 13.80 -3.24
CA SER A 105 -2.88 14.75 -2.57
C SER A 105 -4.30 14.20 -2.40
N ALA A 106 -4.88 13.66 -3.47
CA ALA A 106 -6.25 13.17 -3.47
C ALA A 106 -6.39 11.97 -2.53
N ILE A 107 -5.40 11.08 -2.55
CA ILE A 107 -5.33 9.93 -1.64
C ILE A 107 -5.17 10.42 -0.19
N THR A 108 -4.30 11.39 0.08
CA THR A 108 -4.11 11.94 1.43
C THR A 108 -5.42 12.49 2.00
N PHE A 109 -6.17 13.29 1.24
CA PHE A 109 -7.47 13.81 1.69
C PHE A 109 -8.46 12.67 1.96
N ARG A 110 -8.50 11.66 1.08
CA ARG A 110 -9.37 10.49 1.28
C ARG A 110 -9.03 9.70 2.55
N LEU A 111 -7.74 9.53 2.85
CA LEU A 111 -7.28 8.89 4.09
C LEU A 111 -7.67 9.70 5.33
N LEU A 112 -7.54 11.04 5.29
CA LEU A 112 -7.95 11.91 6.38
C LEU A 112 -9.46 11.86 6.64
N GLU A 113 -10.28 11.70 5.60
CA GLU A 113 -11.72 11.50 5.73
C GLU A 113 -12.10 10.11 6.27
N SER A 114 -11.30 9.09 5.96
CA SER A 114 -11.54 7.71 6.39
C SER A 114 -11.11 7.47 7.84
N GLY A 115 -10.12 8.21 8.32
CA GLY A 115 -9.53 8.06 9.65
C GLY A 115 -8.53 6.90 9.74
N PHE A 116 -7.55 7.05 10.62
CA PHE A 116 -6.53 6.05 10.93
C PHE A 116 -5.92 6.34 12.30
N GLU A 117 -5.32 5.33 12.94
CA GLU A 117 -4.56 5.55 14.17
C GLU A 117 -3.21 6.23 13.86
N VAL A 118 -2.50 5.69 12.86
CA VAL A 118 -1.18 6.18 12.41
C VAL A 118 -1.05 5.97 10.90
N ALA A 119 -0.40 6.90 10.21
CA ALA A 119 -0.05 6.77 8.81
C ALA A 119 1.45 7.02 8.59
N VAL A 120 2.11 6.11 7.87
CA VAL A 120 3.48 6.24 7.37
C VAL A 120 3.42 6.34 5.86
N LEU A 121 3.57 7.56 5.35
CA LEU A 121 3.37 7.86 3.92
C LEU A 121 4.66 8.44 3.34
N MET A 122 5.07 7.91 2.18
CA MET A 122 6.16 8.49 1.40
C MET A 122 5.62 9.39 0.29
N TYR A 123 6.25 10.55 0.12
CA TYR A 123 5.92 11.56 -0.89
C TYR A 123 7.19 12.04 -1.61
N GLN A 124 7.01 12.70 -2.76
CA GLN A 124 8.07 13.54 -3.32
C GLN A 124 8.41 14.69 -2.38
N LYS A 125 9.68 15.10 -2.38
CA LYS A 125 10.20 16.15 -1.49
C LYS A 125 9.48 17.48 -1.69
N GLU A 126 9.09 17.80 -2.91
CA GLU A 126 8.39 19.03 -3.28
C GLU A 126 6.96 19.10 -2.74
N PHE A 127 6.40 17.94 -2.37
CA PHE A 127 5.06 17.81 -1.81
C PHE A 127 5.05 17.74 -0.28
N ALA A 128 6.12 17.18 0.32
CA ALA A 128 6.24 16.89 1.74
C ALA A 128 6.40 18.13 2.64
#